data_AF-A0A522SNF6-F1
#
_entry.id   AF-A0A522SNF6-F1
#
_cell.length_a   1.000
_cell.length_b   1.000
_cell.length_c   1.000
_cell.angle_alpha   90.00
_cell.angle_beta   90.00
_cell.angle_gamma   90.00
#
_symmetry.space_group_name_H-M   'P 1'
#
loop_
_entity.id
_entity.type
_entity.pdbx_description
1 polymer ?
#
loop_
_entity_poly.entity_id
_entity_poly.type
_entity_poly.pdbx_seq_one_letter_code
_entity_poly.pdbx_strand_id
1 'polypeptide(L)'
;IAADGDCPGKTELQKAVLLRSGIFVEHTPQTRVEGEIQQLPPDHPVTELWEVIAGRRKGRTSSEQITLFDSVGFAIEDFSALRFVHEKLKDFPCYDELDLLADPDDPRDLFGMVMRARTTAGV
;
A
#
# COMPACT_ATOMS: atom_id res chain seq x y z
N ILE A 1 16.88 1.38 -4.36
CA ILE A 1 15.42 1.38 -4.14
C ILE A 1 14.87 2.35 -5.16
N ALA A 2 13.93 1.91 -5.99
CA ALA A 2 13.10 2.79 -6.82
C ALA A 2 11.73 2.84 -6.15
N ALA A 3 11.17 4.04 -5.99
CA ALA A 3 10.00 4.25 -5.15
C ALA A 3 9.01 5.29 -5.70
N ASP A 4 9.45 6.19 -6.59
CA ASP A 4 8.56 7.20 -7.18
C ASP A 4 7.96 6.72 -8.52
N GLY A 5 8.46 5.62 -9.10
CA GLY A 5 7.86 5.01 -10.29
C GLY A 5 6.60 4.20 -9.94
N ASP A 6 5.54 4.89 -9.51
CA ASP A 6 4.34 4.32 -8.87
C ASP A 6 3.08 4.35 -9.75
N CYS A 7 3.21 4.73 -11.03
CA CYS A 7 2.08 4.77 -11.95
C CYS A 7 2.49 4.47 -13.40
N PRO A 8 1.53 4.05 -14.26
CA PRO A 8 1.83 3.73 -15.66
C PRO A 8 2.50 4.89 -16.39
N GLY A 9 3.65 4.62 -16.99
CA GLY A 9 4.47 5.59 -17.73
C GLY A 9 5.41 6.45 -16.87
N LYS A 10 5.38 6.34 -15.54
CA LYS A 10 6.31 7.01 -14.63
C LYS A 10 7.35 6.00 -14.13
N THR A 11 8.59 6.16 -14.59
CA THR A 11 9.72 5.32 -14.18
C THR A 11 10.96 6.18 -13.94
N GLU A 12 11.77 5.83 -12.95
CA GLU A 12 12.96 6.54 -12.52
C GLU A 12 14.24 5.96 -13.14
N LEU A 13 14.27 4.64 -13.39
CA LEU A 13 15.49 3.94 -13.79
C LEU A 13 15.47 3.59 -15.28
N GLN A 14 16.66 3.67 -15.89
CA GLN A 14 16.83 3.16 -17.24
C GLN A 14 16.73 1.63 -17.26
N LYS A 15 16.05 1.07 -18.27
CA LYS A 15 15.96 -0.38 -18.55
C LYS A 15 17.26 -1.17 -18.40
N ALA A 16 18.41 -0.58 -18.75
CA ALA A 16 19.71 -1.26 -18.61
C ALA A 16 20.13 -1.52 -17.14
N VAL A 17 19.60 -0.77 -16.18
CA VAL A 17 19.81 -1.02 -14.74
C VAL A 17 18.98 -2.21 -14.29
N LEU A 18 17.71 -2.27 -14.71
CA LEU A 18 16.80 -3.37 -14.44
C LEU A 18 17.37 -4.72 -14.92
N LEU A 19 17.84 -4.78 -16.17
CA LEU A 19 18.39 -6.01 -16.78
C LEU A 19 19.66 -6.55 -16.08
N ARG A 20 20.31 -5.77 -15.23
CA ARG A 20 21.52 -6.16 -14.49
C ARG A 20 21.25 -6.41 -13.00
N SER A 21 20.00 -6.31 -12.56
CA SER A 21 19.62 -6.37 -11.16
C SER A 21 18.85 -7.66 -10.85
N GLY A 22 19.04 -8.21 -9.65
CA GLY A 22 18.03 -9.08 -9.03
C GLY A 22 16.87 -8.21 -8.57
N ILE A 23 15.69 -8.40 -9.17
CA ILE A 23 14.52 -7.55 -8.95
C ILE A 23 13.60 -8.18 -7.91
N PHE A 24 13.26 -7.39 -6.90
CA PHE A 24 12.34 -7.71 -5.83
C PHE A 24 11.16 -6.75 -5.85
N VAL A 25 9.95 -7.27 -5.63
CA VAL A 25 8.69 -6.51 -5.71
C VAL A 25 7.79 -6.79 -4.51
N GLU A 26 6.81 -5.92 -4.25
CA GLU A 26 5.81 -6.13 -3.19
C GLU A 26 4.72 -7.11 -3.66
N HIS A 27 4.05 -6.77 -4.76
CA HIS A 27 2.96 -7.55 -5.32
C HIS A 27 3.04 -7.57 -6.85
N THR A 28 3.42 -8.72 -7.42
CA THR A 28 3.78 -8.83 -8.84
C THR A 28 2.70 -8.31 -9.80
N PRO A 29 1.40 -8.68 -9.66
CA PRO A 29 0.36 -8.20 -10.57
C PRO A 29 0.27 -6.67 -10.65
N GLN A 30 0.44 -5.97 -9.53
CA GLN A 30 0.37 -4.50 -9.47
C GLN A 30 1.68 -3.86 -9.97
N THR A 31 2.84 -4.32 -9.47
CA THR A 31 4.14 -3.75 -9.85
C THR A 31 4.43 -3.90 -11.36
N ARG A 32 3.82 -4.89 -12.04
CA ARG A 32 3.91 -5.02 -13.51
C ARG A 32 3.28 -3.86 -14.28
N VAL A 33 2.31 -3.18 -13.69
CA VAL A 33 1.56 -2.08 -14.30
C VAL A 33 2.16 -0.74 -13.91
N GLU A 34 2.59 -0.61 -12.65
CA GLU A 34 2.95 0.67 -12.04
C GLU A 34 4.47 0.86 -11.89
N GLY A 35 5.22 -0.22 -11.63
CA GLY A 35 6.62 -0.17 -11.23
C GLY A 35 7.61 -0.03 -12.39
N GLU A 36 8.90 -0.04 -12.07
CA GLU A 36 9.99 0.01 -13.04
C GLU A 36 9.95 -1.16 -14.03
N ILE A 37 9.51 -2.34 -13.57
CA ILE A 37 9.40 -3.54 -14.41
C ILE A 37 8.37 -3.43 -15.54
N GLN A 38 7.54 -2.38 -15.59
CA GLN A 38 6.69 -2.09 -16.75
C GLN A 38 7.51 -1.90 -18.05
N GLN A 39 8.80 -1.56 -17.92
CA GLN A 39 9.74 -1.45 -19.06
C GLN A 39 10.21 -2.82 -19.62
N LEU A 40 9.92 -3.92 -18.91
CA LEU A 40 10.40 -5.26 -19.21
C LEU A 40 9.27 -6.14 -19.79
N PRO A 41 9.61 -7.26 -20.45
CA PRO A 41 8.61 -8.25 -20.85
C PRO A 41 7.76 -8.73 -19.65
N PRO A 42 6.47 -9.05 -19.85
CA PRO A 42 5.57 -9.49 -18.77
C PRO A 42 6.05 -10.72 -17.99
N ASP A 43 6.84 -11.57 -18.65
CA ASP A 43 7.41 -12.81 -18.13
C ASP A 43 8.82 -12.64 -17.54
N HIS A 44 9.39 -11.43 -17.56
CA HIS A 44 10.73 -11.18 -17.01
C HIS A 44 10.76 -11.56 -15.52
N PRO A 45 11.69 -12.42 -15.06
CA PRO A 45 11.63 -12.97 -13.71
C PRO A 45 11.79 -11.88 -12.63
N VAL A 46 10.93 -11.95 -11.62
CA VAL A 46 11.01 -11.14 -10.38
C VAL A 46 10.82 -12.05 -9.17
N THR A 47 11.16 -11.56 -7.98
CA THR A 47 10.93 -12.27 -6.72
C THR A 47 10.08 -11.41 -5.80
N GLU A 48 8.99 -11.94 -5.25
CA GLU A 48 8.20 -11.19 -4.29
C GLU A 48 8.94 -11.14 -2.94
N LEU A 49 8.98 -9.95 -2.32
CA LEU A 49 9.76 -9.71 -1.11
C LEU A 49 9.33 -10.63 0.05
N TRP A 50 8.03 -10.93 0.14
CA TRP A 50 7.51 -11.83 1.18
C TRP A 50 8.09 -13.25 1.08
N GLU A 51 8.41 -13.74 -0.13
CA GLU A 51 9.02 -15.05 -0.31
C GLU A 51 10.44 -15.08 0.25
N VAL A 52 11.16 -13.96 0.15
CA VAL A 52 12.51 -13.80 0.71
C VAL A 52 12.44 -13.75 2.24
N ILE A 53 11.52 -12.94 2.79
CA ILE A 53 11.32 -12.81 4.24
C ILE A 53 10.91 -14.17 4.83
N ALA A 54 10.06 -14.94 4.13
CA ALA A 54 9.63 -16.27 4.54
C ALA A 54 10.71 -17.37 4.31
N GLY A 55 11.89 -17.04 3.79
CA GLY A 55 12.96 -18.00 3.49
C GLY A 55 12.66 -18.96 2.33
N ARG A 56 11.62 -18.71 1.53
CA ARG A 56 11.21 -19.54 0.38
C ARG A 56 12.07 -19.26 -0.85
N ARG A 57 12.57 -18.04 -0.98
CA ARG A 57 13.46 -17.61 -2.05
C ARG A 57 14.69 -16.92 -1.47
N LYS A 58 15.81 -16.98 -2.18
CA LYS A 58 17.01 -16.25 -1.78
C LYS A 58 16.83 -14.76 -2.10
N GLY A 59 17.25 -13.91 -1.18
CA GLY A 59 17.46 -12.48 -1.44
C GLY A 59 18.76 -12.26 -2.19
N ARG A 60 19.65 -11.45 -1.61
CA ARG A 60 21.01 -11.27 -2.12
C ARG A 60 21.80 -12.59 -2.12
N THR A 61 22.50 -12.89 -3.21
CA THR A 61 23.28 -14.12 -3.40
C THR A 61 24.80 -13.88 -3.47
N SER A 62 25.25 -12.64 -3.72
CA SER A 62 26.67 -12.24 -3.62
C SER A 62 26.84 -10.74 -3.28
N SER A 63 28.06 -10.33 -2.93
CA SER A 63 28.42 -8.92 -2.66
C SER A 63 28.37 -8.05 -3.92
N GLU A 64 28.63 -8.64 -5.08
CA GLU A 64 28.74 -8.00 -6.40
C GLU A 64 27.38 -7.91 -7.08
N GLN A 65 26.38 -8.64 -6.58
CA GLN A 65 25.04 -8.62 -7.14
C GLN A 65 24.40 -7.25 -6.95
N ILE A 66 23.87 -6.69 -8.05
CA ILE A 66 23.00 -5.52 -7.96
C ILE A 66 21.61 -6.00 -7.57
N THR A 67 21.02 -5.42 -6.54
CA THR A 67 19.64 -5.73 -6.11
C THR A 67 18.78 -4.50 -6.25
N LEU A 68 17.63 -4.64 -6.92
CA LEU A 68 16.64 -3.60 -7.05
C LEU A 68 15.38 -4.03 -6.31
N PHE A 69 14.97 -3.22 -5.34
CA PHE A 69 13.61 -3.26 -4.82
C PHE A 69 12.82 -2.22 -5.62
N ASP A 70 11.87 -2.70 -6.41
CA ASP A 70 10.94 -1.95 -7.25
C ASP A 70 9.64 -1.80 -6.44
N SER A 71 9.54 -0.67 -5.74
CA SER A 71 8.49 -0.38 -4.76
C SER A 71 7.49 0.58 -5.36
N VAL A 72 6.21 0.20 -5.27
CA VAL A 72 5.05 1.00 -5.69
C VAL A 72 4.05 1.18 -4.55
N GLY A 73 4.28 0.52 -3.41
CA GLY A 73 3.38 0.49 -2.28
C GLY A 73 2.28 -0.55 -2.46
N PHE A 74 1.99 -1.30 -1.39
CA PHE A 74 0.88 -2.25 -1.38
C PHE A 74 0.07 -2.15 -0.09
N ALA A 75 -1.24 -2.37 -0.19
CA ALA A 75 -2.21 -2.13 0.89
C ALA A 75 -1.90 -2.82 2.23
N ILE A 76 -1.10 -3.90 2.22
CA ILE A 76 -0.66 -4.57 3.46
C ILE A 76 0.26 -3.67 4.32
N GLU A 77 1.01 -2.76 3.71
CA GLU A 77 1.90 -1.83 4.38
C GLU A 77 1.08 -0.77 5.12
N ASP A 78 0.12 -0.15 4.43
CA ASP A 78 -0.83 0.80 5.01
C ASP A 78 -1.66 0.15 6.12
N PHE A 79 -2.16 -1.07 5.88
CA PHE A 79 -2.89 -1.83 6.90
C PHE A 79 -2.04 -2.07 8.15
N SER A 80 -0.77 -2.43 7.97
CA SER A 80 0.16 -2.66 9.09
C SER A 80 0.44 -1.37 9.85
N ALA A 81 0.65 -0.26 9.13
CA ALA A 81 0.83 1.06 9.72
C ALA A 81 -0.42 1.51 10.50
N LEU A 82 -1.62 1.34 9.94
CA LEU A 82 -2.89 1.67 10.59
C LEU A 82 -3.08 0.85 11.88
N ARG A 83 -2.77 -0.44 11.86
CA ARG A 83 -2.83 -1.27 13.07
C ARG A 83 -1.86 -0.80 14.14
N PHE A 84 -0.65 -0.43 13.76
CA PHE A 84 0.34 0.13 14.68
C PHE A 84 -0.14 1.44 15.29
N VAL A 85 -0.60 2.40 14.47
CA VAL A 85 -1.14 3.68 14.94
C VAL A 85 -2.32 3.45 15.89
N HIS A 86 -3.28 2.61 15.50
CA HIS A 86 -4.44 2.26 16.33
C HIS A 86 -4.05 1.66 17.68
N GLU A 87 -3.01 0.82 17.73
CA GLU A 87 -2.48 0.31 19.01
C GLU A 87 -1.89 1.43 19.87
N LYS A 88 -1.17 2.37 19.26
CA LYS A 88 -0.55 3.51 19.96
C LYS A 88 -1.54 4.52 20.52
N LEU A 89 -2.75 4.61 19.95
CA LEU A 89 -3.81 5.47 20.50
C LEU A 89 -4.23 5.06 21.92
N LYS A 90 -4.00 3.81 22.33
CA LYS A 90 -4.23 3.35 23.71
C LYS A 90 -3.32 4.03 24.73
N ASP A 91 -2.08 4.31 24.33
CA ASP A 91 -1.06 4.93 25.16
C ASP A 91 -1.05 6.46 25.01
N PHE A 92 -1.45 6.95 23.83
CA PHE A 92 -1.45 8.36 23.45
C PHE A 92 -2.81 8.75 22.85
N PRO A 93 -3.80 9.16 23.67
CA PRO A 93 -5.14 9.52 23.22
C PRO A 93 -5.15 10.92 22.58
N CYS A 94 -4.39 11.09 21.49
CA CYS A 94 -4.31 12.30 20.69
C CYS A 94 -5.16 12.10 19.43
N TYR A 95 -6.48 12.09 19.60
CA TYR A 95 -7.46 11.93 18.53
C TYR A 95 -8.80 12.57 18.92
N ASP A 96 -9.59 12.91 17.92
CA ASP A 96 -10.99 13.31 18.08
C ASP A 96 -11.89 12.16 17.61
N GLU A 97 -12.96 11.88 18.35
CA GLU A 97 -13.99 10.94 17.91
C GLU A 97 -14.93 11.64 16.92
N LEU A 98 -15.03 11.07 15.71
CA LEU A 98 -15.87 11.59 14.64
C LEU A 98 -17.01 10.63 14.37
N ASP A 99 -18.22 11.18 14.30
CA ASP A 99 -19.39 10.46 13.81
C ASP A 99 -19.36 10.39 12.27
N LEU A 100 -18.63 9.40 11.74
CA LEU A 100 -18.40 9.23 10.30
C LEU A 100 -19.54 8.48 9.59
N LEU A 101 -20.28 7.65 10.32
CA LEU A 101 -21.29 6.76 9.78
C LEU A 101 -22.62 7.04 10.46
N ALA A 102 -23.68 7.18 9.67
CA ALA A 102 -25.03 7.30 10.22
C ALA A 102 -25.40 6.05 11.04
N ASP A 103 -25.83 6.25 12.28
CA ASP A 103 -26.30 5.19 13.18
C ASP A 103 -27.76 5.45 13.63
N PRO A 104 -28.76 5.25 12.75
CA PRO A 104 -30.17 5.47 13.09
C PRO A 104 -30.77 4.29 13.87
N ASP A 105 -31.68 4.58 14.81
CA ASP A 105 -32.40 3.56 15.59
C ASP A 105 -33.17 2.54 14.72
N ASP A 106 -33.77 2.99 13.61
CA ASP A 106 -34.22 2.11 12.52
C ASP A 106 -33.22 2.23 11.36
N PRO A 107 -32.51 1.15 10.96
CA PRO A 107 -31.52 1.19 9.88
C PRO A 107 -32.11 1.61 8.52
N ARG A 108 -33.43 1.67 8.39
CA ARG A 108 -34.14 2.14 7.19
C ARG A 108 -34.62 3.59 7.29
N ASP A 109 -34.60 4.21 8.48
CA ASP A 109 -35.08 5.58 8.72
C ASP A 109 -33.92 6.61 8.70
N LEU A 110 -33.10 6.58 7.64
CA LEU A 110 -32.04 7.57 7.47
C LEU A 110 -32.62 8.99 7.30
N PHE A 111 -33.75 9.13 6.61
CA PHE A 111 -34.40 10.43 6.40
C PHE A 111 -34.93 11.04 7.70
N GLY A 112 -35.62 10.25 8.53
CA GLY A 112 -36.10 10.72 9.82
C GLY A 112 -34.97 11.12 10.76
N MET A 113 -33.84 10.41 10.75
CA MET A 113 -32.64 10.78 11.51
C MET A 113 -32.15 12.19 11.13
N VAL A 114 -32.03 12.47 9.82
CA VAL A 114 -31.62 13.80 9.31
C VAL A 114 -32.62 14.88 9.70
N MET A 115 -33.93 14.62 9.60
CA MET A 115 -34.96 15.60 9.95
C MET A 115 -34.99 15.92 11.44
N ARG A 116 -34.77 14.92 12.31
CA ARG A 116 -34.62 15.11 13.75
C ARG A 116 -33.38 15.96 14.07
N ALA A 117 -32.23 15.65 13.46
CA ALA A 117 -30.99 16.42 13.64
C ALA A 117 -31.14 17.92 13.28
N ARG A 118 -31.86 18.24 12.18
CA ARG A 118 -32.14 19.64 11.78
C ARG A 118 -33.00 20.39 12.78
N THR A 119 -33.89 19.69 13.49
CA THR A 119 -34.76 20.29 14.49
C THR A 119 -33.96 20.63 15.75
N THR A 120 -32.95 19.83 16.11
CA THR A 120 -32.08 20.05 17.28
C THR A 120 -31.07 21.20 17.08
N ALA A 121 -30.67 21.47 15.83
CA ALA A 121 -29.70 22.54 15.50
C ALA A 121 -30.31 23.96 15.44
N GLY A 122 -31.61 24.11 15.70
CA GLY A 122 -32.32 25.40 15.72
C GLY A 122 -32.54 25.94 17.13
N VAL A 123 -31.47 26.30 17.83
CA VAL A 123 -31.45 27.18 19.03
C VAL A 123 -30.33 28.20 18.86
#